data_AF-A0A3E2GVL5-F1
#
_entry.id   AF-A0A3E2GVL5-F1
#
_cell.length_a   1.000
_cell.length_b   1.000
_cell.length_c   1.000
_cell.angle_alpha   90.00
_cell.angle_beta   90.00
_cell.angle_gamma   90.00
#
_symmetry.space_group_name_H-M   'P 1'
#
loop_
_entity.id
_entity.type
_entity.pdbx_description
1 polymer ?
#
loop_
_entity_poly.entity_id
_entity_poly.type
_entity_poly.pdbx_seq_one_letter_code
_entity_poly.pdbx_strand_id
1 'polypeptide(L)'
;MSLDLSGVVFITGAGGAVGRATALRFAHHGAKKIAGLDINPTALDGTASALNAVNPDVEFLAITADLTSEEAVASAIETVVSKFGAIHYAINNAGVGQLLLPTGETETKDFDRVMSINFKGVWVCEKYELEQMIKQEPRTISSSGSISERGAIINVSSVLGYMAMPNLGIYNSSKHAILGLMRSDALDYARKGIRVNAVCPGFIDTPLLLEETRKALRTTIDRIPQGRLALPEEVADSICFLASGLASHVTGVALPVDGGFTAVRHCMAANGYFMKGNTLELNAITLMPTRVLPFNLPLEEHIELPIYAPASEVEQGESSNVVVSCSKFRITIILIMCFLSVFVVAFDNIIVVIVILIITLELYSLSG
;
A
#
# COMPACT_ATOMS: atom_id res chain seq x y z
N MET A 1 -7.91 -3.54 25.81
CA MET A 1 -8.86 -2.41 25.75
C MET A 1 -9.98 -2.83 24.82
N SER A 2 -11.24 -2.77 25.24
CA SER A 2 -12.35 -3.11 24.33
C SER A 2 -12.57 -1.95 23.35
N LEU A 3 -12.77 -2.25 22.06
CA LEU A 3 -13.04 -1.23 21.03
C LEU A 3 -14.50 -0.75 21.01
N ASP A 4 -15.38 -1.44 21.76
CA ASP A 4 -16.84 -1.22 21.75
C ASP A 4 -17.41 -1.20 20.33
N LEU A 5 -17.33 -2.35 19.66
CA LEU A 5 -17.90 -2.55 18.32
C LEU A 5 -19.34 -3.05 18.41
N SER A 6 -20.12 -2.50 19.35
CA SER A 6 -21.53 -2.81 19.52
C SER A 6 -22.34 -2.27 18.33
N GLY A 7 -22.81 -3.17 17.47
CA GLY A 7 -23.52 -2.78 16.24
C GLY A 7 -23.81 -3.97 15.34
N VAL A 8 -24.16 -3.66 14.09
CA VAL A 8 -24.41 -4.66 13.05
C VAL A 8 -23.27 -4.59 12.07
N VAL A 9 -22.62 -5.72 11.84
CA VAL A 9 -21.46 -5.83 10.97
C VAL A 9 -21.86 -6.60 9.72
N PHE A 10 -21.56 -6.06 8.54
CA PHE A 10 -21.66 -6.76 7.28
C PHE A 10 -20.26 -6.98 6.70
N ILE A 11 -19.93 -8.22 6.33
CA ILE A 11 -18.58 -8.60 5.87
C ILE A 11 -18.71 -9.37 4.56
N THR A 12 -18.09 -8.88 3.49
CA THR A 12 -17.98 -9.63 2.23
C THR A 12 -16.71 -10.49 2.20
N GLY A 13 -16.77 -11.65 1.55
CA GLY A 13 -15.69 -12.63 1.60
C GLY A 13 -15.48 -13.20 3.02
N ALA A 14 -16.56 -13.30 3.80
CA ALA A 14 -16.53 -13.73 5.20
C ALA A 14 -16.11 -15.20 5.39
N GLY A 15 -16.14 -16.00 4.32
CA GLY A 15 -15.63 -17.37 4.33
C GLY A 15 -14.09 -17.45 4.21
N GLY A 16 -13.44 -16.40 3.71
CA GLY A 16 -11.99 -16.30 3.57
C GLY A 16 -11.26 -16.04 4.89
N ALA A 17 -9.92 -16.20 4.89
CA ALA A 17 -9.10 -16.10 6.09
C ALA A 17 -9.23 -14.74 6.82
N VAL A 18 -9.10 -13.63 6.09
CA VAL A 18 -9.22 -12.28 6.67
C VAL A 18 -10.67 -11.97 7.06
N GLY A 19 -11.64 -12.35 6.22
CA GLY A 19 -13.06 -12.13 6.52
C GLY A 19 -13.52 -12.87 7.79
N ARG A 20 -13.11 -14.13 7.95
CA ARG A 20 -13.36 -14.92 9.16
C ARG A 20 -12.67 -14.32 10.39
N ALA A 21 -11.38 -13.98 10.27
CA ALA A 21 -10.65 -13.34 11.36
C ALA A 21 -11.31 -12.02 11.78
N THR A 22 -11.79 -11.24 10.80
CA THR A 22 -12.54 -9.99 11.04
C THR A 22 -13.83 -10.27 11.81
N ALA A 23 -14.63 -11.24 11.39
CA ALA A 23 -15.86 -11.61 12.10
C ALA A 23 -15.57 -11.98 13.58
N LEU A 24 -14.55 -12.80 13.81
CA LEU A 24 -14.12 -13.22 15.15
C LEU A 24 -13.64 -12.03 16.00
N ARG A 25 -12.88 -11.08 15.42
CA ARG A 25 -12.42 -9.88 16.13
C ARG A 25 -13.56 -8.92 16.45
N PHE A 26 -14.51 -8.73 15.56
CA PHE A 26 -15.73 -7.96 15.84
C PHE A 26 -16.52 -8.58 16.99
N ALA A 27 -16.72 -9.90 16.97
CA ALA A 27 -17.37 -10.63 18.06
C ALA A 27 -16.65 -10.45 19.40
N HIS A 28 -15.32 -10.57 19.41
CA HIS A 28 -14.47 -10.34 20.58
C HIS A 28 -14.61 -8.91 21.14
N HIS A 29 -14.85 -7.93 20.27
CA HIS A 29 -15.03 -6.52 20.64
C HIS A 29 -16.49 -6.10 20.85
N GLY A 30 -17.41 -7.07 20.97
CA GLY A 30 -18.79 -6.84 21.43
C GLY A 30 -19.85 -6.79 20.33
N ALA A 31 -19.51 -7.06 19.07
CA ALA A 31 -20.50 -7.22 18.03
C ALA A 31 -21.31 -8.51 18.26
N LYS A 32 -22.63 -8.40 18.38
CA LYS A 32 -23.54 -9.55 18.56
C LYS A 32 -24.32 -9.92 17.30
N LYS A 33 -24.31 -9.06 16.27
CA LYS A 33 -25.04 -9.23 15.02
C LYS A 33 -24.06 -9.10 13.87
N ILE A 34 -23.73 -10.21 13.22
CA ILE A 34 -22.75 -10.25 12.14
C ILE A 34 -23.40 -10.93 10.94
N ALA A 35 -23.38 -10.28 9.78
CA ALA A 35 -23.76 -10.87 8.52
C ALA A 35 -22.52 -11.10 7.66
N GLY A 36 -22.36 -12.32 7.16
CA GLY A 36 -21.27 -12.69 6.27
C GLY A 36 -21.80 -13.03 4.88
N LEU A 37 -21.24 -12.38 3.86
CA LEU A 37 -21.49 -12.70 2.45
C LEU A 37 -20.28 -13.43 1.87
N ASP A 38 -20.52 -14.56 1.21
CA ASP A 38 -19.52 -15.25 0.41
C ASP A 38 -20.21 -16.02 -0.73
N ILE A 39 -19.49 -16.34 -1.80
CA ILE A 39 -20.01 -17.21 -2.86
C ILE A 39 -19.99 -18.68 -2.41
N ASN A 40 -19.15 -19.02 -1.42
CA ASN A 40 -18.97 -20.37 -0.91
C ASN A 40 -19.76 -20.59 0.40
N PRO A 41 -20.89 -21.32 0.38
CA PRO A 41 -21.69 -21.57 1.58
C PRO A 41 -20.93 -22.38 2.64
N THR A 42 -20.13 -23.38 2.25
CA THR A 42 -19.34 -24.19 3.19
C THR A 42 -18.28 -23.36 3.91
N ALA A 43 -17.71 -22.35 3.25
CA ALA A 43 -16.78 -21.44 3.88
C ALA A 43 -17.46 -20.57 4.94
N LEU A 44 -18.71 -20.14 4.69
CA LEU A 44 -19.56 -19.43 5.65
C LEU A 44 -19.92 -20.31 6.85
N ASP A 45 -20.24 -21.59 6.64
CA ASP A 45 -20.51 -22.55 7.72
C ASP A 45 -19.29 -22.70 8.66
N GLY A 46 -18.08 -22.68 8.09
CA GLY A 46 -16.84 -22.67 8.85
C GLY A 46 -16.68 -21.41 9.71
N THR A 47 -17.06 -20.24 9.18
CA THR A 47 -17.06 -18.98 9.95
C THR A 47 -18.13 -18.97 11.03
N ALA A 48 -19.34 -19.47 10.75
CA ALA A 48 -20.42 -19.63 11.73
C ALA A 48 -19.99 -20.54 12.89
N SER A 49 -19.38 -21.68 12.57
CA SER A 49 -18.87 -22.63 13.57
C SER A 49 -17.79 -22.02 14.45
N ALA A 50 -16.85 -21.27 13.86
CA ALA A 50 -15.79 -20.58 14.59
C ALA A 50 -16.34 -19.49 15.52
N LEU A 51 -17.33 -18.70 15.06
CA LEU A 51 -18.01 -17.70 15.89
C LEU A 51 -18.73 -18.35 17.06
N ASN A 52 -19.53 -19.38 16.81
CA ASN A 52 -20.27 -20.10 17.85
C ASN A 52 -19.35 -20.71 18.91
N ALA A 53 -18.16 -21.19 18.52
CA ALA A 53 -17.18 -21.75 19.44
C ALA A 53 -16.55 -20.70 20.38
N VAL A 54 -16.39 -19.45 19.92
CA VAL A 54 -15.76 -18.38 20.70
C VAL A 54 -16.78 -17.54 21.46
N ASN A 55 -17.95 -17.30 20.86
CA ASN A 55 -19.03 -16.51 21.45
C ASN A 55 -20.39 -16.96 20.90
N PRO A 56 -21.12 -17.86 21.59
CA PRO A 56 -22.40 -18.38 21.14
C PRO A 56 -23.53 -17.33 21.16
N ASP A 57 -23.33 -16.18 21.80
CA ASP A 57 -24.31 -15.07 21.81
C ASP A 57 -24.29 -14.26 20.51
N VAL A 58 -23.34 -14.54 19.61
CA VAL A 58 -23.28 -13.89 18.29
C VAL A 58 -24.28 -14.54 17.35
N GLU A 59 -25.24 -13.76 16.91
CA GLU A 59 -26.12 -14.13 15.80
C GLU A 59 -25.39 -13.88 14.48
N PHE A 60 -24.99 -14.96 13.82
CA PHE A 60 -24.35 -14.92 12.50
C PHE A 60 -25.36 -15.22 11.39
N LEU A 61 -25.54 -14.27 10.46
CA LEU A 61 -26.35 -14.42 9.27
C LEU A 61 -25.44 -14.74 8.07
N ALA A 62 -25.44 -16.00 7.64
CA ALA A 62 -24.73 -16.42 6.43
C ALA A 62 -25.57 -16.11 5.17
N ILE A 63 -24.98 -15.39 4.21
CA ILE A 63 -25.61 -15.02 2.95
C ILE A 63 -24.74 -15.53 1.80
N THR A 64 -25.27 -16.46 1.01
CA THR A 64 -24.58 -16.94 -0.20
C THR A 64 -24.95 -16.07 -1.38
N ALA A 65 -24.01 -15.30 -1.92
CA ALA A 65 -24.24 -14.40 -3.04
C ALA A 65 -22.95 -14.13 -3.83
N ASP A 66 -23.08 -13.86 -5.13
CA ASP A 66 -21.99 -13.45 -6.00
C ASP A 66 -21.98 -11.91 -6.11
N LEU A 67 -20.85 -11.29 -5.74
CA LEU A 67 -20.68 -9.83 -5.79
C LEU A 67 -20.67 -9.25 -7.20
N THR A 68 -20.56 -10.07 -8.24
CA THR A 68 -20.64 -9.61 -9.63
C THR A 68 -22.09 -9.32 -10.06
N SER A 69 -23.10 -9.80 -9.32
CA SER A 69 -24.52 -9.46 -9.52
C SER A 69 -24.94 -8.33 -8.59
N GLU A 70 -25.34 -7.21 -9.18
CA GLU A 70 -25.81 -6.05 -8.43
C GLU A 70 -27.10 -6.34 -7.65
N GLU A 71 -28.01 -7.10 -8.26
CA GLU A 71 -29.28 -7.51 -7.67
C GLU A 71 -29.04 -8.42 -6.45
N ALA A 72 -28.07 -9.33 -6.53
CA ALA A 72 -27.72 -10.22 -5.42
C ALA A 72 -27.15 -9.42 -4.24
N VAL A 73 -26.30 -8.41 -4.48
CA VAL A 73 -25.77 -7.54 -3.43
C VAL A 73 -26.88 -6.70 -2.81
N ALA A 74 -27.75 -6.10 -3.62
CA ALA A 74 -28.88 -5.33 -3.13
C ALA A 74 -29.79 -6.17 -2.21
N SER A 75 -30.13 -7.38 -2.65
CA SER A 75 -30.93 -8.33 -1.87
C SER A 75 -30.24 -8.79 -0.58
N ALA A 76 -28.92 -8.98 -0.61
CA ALA A 76 -28.15 -9.30 0.58
C ALA A 76 -28.24 -8.16 1.62
N ILE A 77 -28.00 -6.91 1.21
CA ILE A 77 -28.12 -5.74 2.08
C ILE A 77 -29.54 -5.63 2.67
N GLU A 78 -30.57 -5.78 1.83
CA GLU A 78 -31.97 -5.78 2.30
C GLU A 78 -32.22 -6.89 3.33
N THR A 79 -31.70 -8.09 3.11
CA THR A 79 -31.81 -9.22 4.05
C THR A 79 -31.17 -8.89 5.40
N VAL A 80 -29.97 -8.28 5.40
CA VAL A 80 -29.29 -7.86 6.62
C VAL A 80 -30.12 -6.80 7.37
N VAL A 81 -30.64 -5.81 6.65
CA VAL A 81 -31.44 -4.73 7.25
C VAL A 81 -32.77 -5.26 7.78
N SER A 82 -33.45 -6.14 7.05
CA SER A 82 -34.68 -6.79 7.49
C SER A 82 -34.47 -7.62 8.76
N LYS A 83 -33.35 -8.34 8.85
CA LYS A 83 -33.02 -9.22 9.97
C LYS A 83 -32.50 -8.47 11.19
N PHE A 84 -31.59 -7.51 11.00
CA PHE A 84 -30.85 -6.86 12.08
C PHE A 84 -31.21 -5.39 12.32
N GLY A 85 -31.92 -4.76 11.39
CA GLY A 85 -32.45 -3.39 11.45
C GLY A 85 -31.54 -2.31 10.86
N ALA A 86 -30.25 -2.59 10.67
CA ALA A 86 -29.24 -1.60 10.27
C ALA A 86 -27.95 -2.30 9.79
N ILE A 87 -27.04 -1.51 9.21
CA ILE A 87 -25.63 -1.84 8.96
C ILE A 87 -24.80 -0.70 9.54
N HIS A 88 -24.07 -0.96 10.61
CA HIS A 88 -23.25 0.05 11.29
C HIS A 88 -21.78 -0.03 10.85
N TYR A 89 -21.33 -1.23 10.49
CA TYR A 89 -19.99 -1.49 10.02
C TYR A 89 -20.07 -2.33 8.75
N ALA A 90 -19.44 -1.88 7.68
CA ALA A 90 -19.35 -2.65 6.45
C ALA A 90 -17.88 -2.90 6.08
N ILE A 91 -17.54 -4.17 5.88
CA ILE A 91 -16.18 -4.61 5.57
C ILE A 91 -16.19 -5.23 4.17
N ASN A 92 -15.71 -4.45 3.21
CA ASN A 92 -15.58 -4.87 1.83
C ASN A 92 -14.26 -5.61 1.63
N ASN A 93 -14.28 -6.90 1.95
CA ASN A 93 -13.08 -7.74 2.01
C ASN A 93 -12.95 -8.72 0.82
N ALA A 94 -14.03 -9.06 0.14
CA ALA A 94 -13.99 -10.00 -0.96
C ALA A 94 -13.02 -9.56 -2.07
N GLY A 95 -12.31 -10.53 -2.66
CA GLY A 95 -11.40 -10.28 -3.76
C GLY A 95 -10.74 -11.54 -4.27
N VAL A 96 -10.19 -11.44 -5.48
CA VAL A 96 -9.50 -12.52 -6.19
C VAL A 96 -8.15 -12.05 -6.72
N GLY A 97 -7.21 -12.99 -6.83
CA GLY A 97 -5.92 -12.76 -7.47
C GLY A 97 -6.01 -12.74 -9.00
N GLN A 98 -4.89 -12.36 -9.62
CA GLN A 98 -4.62 -12.42 -11.06
C GLN A 98 -3.49 -13.41 -11.33
N LEU A 99 -3.47 -14.00 -12.52
CA LEU A 99 -2.29 -14.68 -13.05
C LEU A 99 -1.11 -13.70 -13.23
N LEU A 100 0.11 -14.18 -13.02
CA LEU A 100 1.34 -13.40 -13.19
C LEU A 100 1.71 -13.31 -14.67
N LEU A 101 1.09 -12.39 -15.40
CA LEU A 101 1.38 -12.14 -16.82
C LEU A 101 1.53 -10.63 -17.11
N PRO A 102 2.44 -10.23 -18.01
CA PRO A 102 2.47 -8.86 -18.52
C PRO A 102 1.17 -8.56 -19.29
N THR A 103 0.77 -7.28 -19.34
CA THR A 103 -0.54 -6.88 -19.89
C THR A 103 -0.81 -7.37 -21.32
N GLY A 104 0.22 -7.45 -22.17
CA GLY A 104 0.07 -7.94 -23.55
C GLY A 104 -0.27 -9.43 -23.67
N GLU A 105 -0.10 -10.20 -22.58
CA GLU A 105 -0.37 -11.65 -22.51
C GLU A 105 -1.62 -11.97 -21.68
N THR A 106 -2.26 -10.98 -21.08
CA THR A 106 -3.51 -11.19 -20.33
C THR A 106 -4.71 -11.26 -21.27
N GLU A 107 -5.71 -12.06 -20.92
CA GLU A 107 -6.97 -12.14 -21.67
C GLU A 107 -8.03 -11.19 -21.09
N THR A 108 -8.95 -10.72 -21.95
CA THR A 108 -10.09 -9.89 -21.51
C THR A 108 -10.93 -10.56 -20.44
N LYS A 109 -11.11 -11.90 -20.49
CA LYS A 109 -11.84 -12.64 -19.46
C LYS A 109 -11.20 -12.51 -18.06
N ASP A 110 -9.87 -12.41 -17.99
CA ASP A 110 -9.16 -12.22 -16.72
C ASP A 110 -9.34 -10.78 -16.22
N PHE A 111 -9.32 -9.81 -17.13
CA PHE A 111 -9.65 -8.43 -16.84
C PHE A 111 -11.06 -8.30 -16.26
N ASP A 112 -12.06 -8.81 -16.98
CA ASP A 112 -13.46 -8.74 -16.60
C ASP A 112 -13.69 -9.40 -15.25
N ARG A 113 -13.13 -10.60 -15.02
CA ARG A 113 -13.27 -11.32 -13.75
C ARG A 113 -12.68 -10.54 -12.59
N VAL A 114 -11.42 -10.10 -12.70
CA VAL A 114 -10.73 -9.40 -11.60
C VAL A 114 -11.37 -8.04 -11.34
N MET A 115 -11.68 -7.26 -12.37
CA MET A 115 -12.31 -5.95 -12.21
C MET A 115 -13.74 -6.04 -11.70
N SER A 116 -14.52 -7.02 -12.18
CA SER A 116 -15.91 -7.22 -11.72
C SER A 116 -15.97 -7.58 -10.24
N ILE A 117 -15.05 -8.40 -9.75
CA ILE A 117 -15.03 -8.82 -8.35
C ILE A 117 -14.34 -7.76 -7.47
N ASN A 118 -13.10 -7.40 -7.78
CA ASN A 118 -12.27 -6.60 -6.87
C ASN A 118 -12.66 -5.12 -6.83
N PHE A 119 -13.19 -4.57 -7.93
CA PHE A 119 -13.54 -3.15 -7.99
C PHE A 119 -15.04 -2.94 -8.09
N LYS A 120 -15.69 -3.44 -9.15
CA LYS A 120 -17.15 -3.26 -9.31
C LYS A 120 -17.90 -3.84 -8.13
N GLY A 121 -17.55 -5.03 -7.65
CA GLY A 121 -18.17 -5.65 -6.47
C GLY A 121 -18.10 -4.76 -5.22
N VAL A 122 -16.92 -4.19 -4.92
CA VAL A 122 -16.75 -3.23 -3.82
C VAL A 122 -17.61 -1.98 -4.03
N TRP A 123 -17.59 -1.41 -5.24
CA TRP A 123 -18.39 -0.24 -5.57
C TRP A 123 -19.90 -0.48 -5.41
N VAL A 124 -20.39 -1.65 -5.83
CA VAL A 124 -21.79 -2.04 -5.66
C VAL A 124 -22.13 -2.20 -4.18
N CYS A 125 -21.27 -2.83 -3.37
CA CYS A 125 -21.46 -2.92 -1.93
C CYS A 125 -21.55 -1.53 -1.30
N GLU A 126 -20.57 -0.65 -1.55
CA GLU A 126 -20.57 0.70 -1.00
C GLU A 126 -21.81 1.49 -1.41
N LYS A 127 -22.25 1.41 -2.68
CA LYS A 127 -23.48 2.05 -3.15
C LYS A 127 -24.67 1.74 -2.23
N TYR A 128 -24.95 0.46 -1.97
CA TYR A 128 -26.10 0.06 -1.15
C TYR A 128 -25.87 0.22 0.36
N GLU A 129 -24.63 0.04 0.82
CA GLU A 129 -24.24 0.31 2.21
C GLU A 129 -24.43 1.78 2.57
N LEU A 130 -23.97 2.69 1.71
CA LEU A 130 -24.10 4.14 1.88
C LEU A 130 -25.56 4.58 1.81
N GLU A 131 -26.34 4.07 0.85
CA GLU A 131 -27.79 4.31 0.76
C GLU A 131 -28.51 3.89 2.05
N GLN A 132 -28.13 2.75 2.63
CA GLN A 132 -28.70 2.27 3.88
C GLN A 132 -28.23 3.08 5.09
N MET A 133 -26.93 3.34 5.23
CA MET A 133 -26.37 4.08 6.36
C MET A 133 -26.93 5.51 6.46
N ILE A 134 -27.22 6.19 5.34
CA ILE A 134 -27.87 7.51 5.37
C ILE A 134 -29.26 7.47 6.01
N LYS A 135 -30.01 6.37 5.84
CA LYS A 135 -31.37 6.22 6.38
C LYS A 135 -31.38 5.92 7.88
N GLN A 136 -30.24 5.54 8.46
CA GLN A 136 -30.11 5.15 9.86
C GLN A 136 -29.85 6.35 10.75
N GLU A 137 -30.51 6.42 11.90
CA GLU A 137 -30.16 7.41 12.92
C GLU A 137 -28.71 7.23 13.40
N PRO A 138 -27.94 8.32 13.59
CA PRO A 138 -26.61 8.24 14.16
C PRO A 138 -26.65 7.62 15.56
N ARG A 139 -25.70 6.75 15.87
CA ARG A 139 -25.51 6.18 17.21
C ARG A 139 -24.29 6.77 17.88
N THR A 140 -24.38 6.99 19.19
CA THR A 140 -23.22 7.33 20.02
C THR A 140 -22.44 6.07 20.33
N ILE A 141 -21.12 6.08 20.10
CA ILE A 141 -20.25 4.95 20.43
C ILE A 141 -19.52 5.29 21.72
N SER A 142 -19.59 4.43 22.74
CA SER A 142 -19.04 4.80 24.05
C SER A 142 -17.53 5.02 24.00
N SER A 143 -16.83 4.29 23.13
CA SER A 143 -15.39 4.45 22.90
C SER A 143 -15.02 5.76 22.20
N SER A 144 -15.95 6.47 21.56
CA SER A 144 -15.72 7.81 20.96
C SER A 144 -16.19 8.96 21.86
N GLY A 145 -16.63 8.68 23.08
CA GLY A 145 -17.22 9.69 23.97
C GLY A 145 -18.63 10.08 23.54
N SER A 146 -18.83 11.35 23.17
CA SER A 146 -20.14 11.90 22.76
C SER A 146 -20.32 12.00 21.23
N ILE A 147 -19.39 11.47 20.45
CA ILE A 147 -19.43 11.55 18.99
C ILE A 147 -20.43 10.50 18.47
N SER A 148 -21.37 10.94 17.64
CA SER A 148 -22.33 10.07 16.99
C SER A 148 -21.99 9.87 15.52
N GLU A 149 -22.13 8.63 15.03
CA GLU A 149 -21.91 8.26 13.64
C GLU A 149 -23.02 7.33 13.13
N ARG A 150 -23.29 7.36 11.82
CA ARG A 150 -24.25 6.47 11.16
C ARG A 150 -23.63 5.14 10.78
N GLY A 151 -22.33 5.15 10.41
CA GLY A 151 -21.58 3.94 10.15
C GLY A 151 -20.14 4.16 9.73
N ALA A 152 -19.41 3.05 9.57
CA ALA A 152 -18.04 3.02 9.11
C ALA A 152 -17.85 1.92 8.06
N ILE A 153 -17.25 2.27 6.93
CA ILE A 153 -16.93 1.35 5.83
C ILE A 153 -15.41 1.18 5.77
N ILE A 154 -14.95 -0.07 5.73
CA ILE A 154 -13.55 -0.43 5.58
C ILE A 154 -13.36 -1.31 4.35
N ASN A 155 -12.65 -0.78 3.35
CA ASN A 155 -12.30 -1.51 2.14
C ASN A 155 -10.97 -2.24 2.31
N VAL A 156 -10.90 -3.53 1.98
CA VAL A 156 -9.64 -4.28 1.96
C VAL A 156 -9.01 -4.17 0.57
N SER A 157 -8.05 -3.25 0.46
CA SER A 157 -7.25 -3.08 -0.74
C SER A 157 -6.02 -4.00 -0.70
N SER A 158 -4.82 -3.45 -0.90
CA SER A 158 -3.53 -4.12 -0.83
C SER A 158 -2.44 -3.03 -0.78
N VAL A 159 -1.22 -3.37 -0.37
CA VAL A 159 -0.02 -2.56 -0.69
C VAL A 159 0.09 -2.27 -2.19
N LEU A 160 -0.44 -3.16 -3.03
CA LEU A 160 -0.53 -2.98 -4.48
C LEU A 160 -1.59 -1.94 -4.92
N GLY A 161 -2.26 -1.28 -3.98
CA GLY A 161 -3.03 -0.06 -4.21
C GLY A 161 -2.18 1.22 -4.15
N TYR A 162 -0.95 1.15 -3.62
CA TYR A 162 0.00 2.26 -3.56
C TYR A 162 1.17 2.13 -4.52
N MET A 163 1.55 0.89 -4.80
CA MET A 163 2.69 0.54 -5.63
C MET A 163 2.29 -0.56 -6.59
N ALA A 164 3.17 -0.88 -7.53
CA ALA A 164 2.94 -1.95 -8.48
C ALA A 164 3.98 -3.06 -8.33
N MET A 165 3.54 -4.29 -8.56
CA MET A 165 4.42 -5.40 -8.88
C MET A 165 4.29 -5.74 -10.38
N PRO A 166 5.39 -6.12 -11.06
CA PRO A 166 5.33 -6.61 -12.43
C PRO A 166 4.34 -7.77 -12.57
N ASN A 167 3.76 -7.91 -13.76
CA ASN A 167 2.88 -9.02 -14.13
C ASN A 167 1.54 -9.10 -13.36
N LEU A 168 1.17 -8.04 -12.63
CA LEU A 168 -0.08 -7.92 -11.88
C LEU A 168 -0.91 -6.70 -12.31
N GLY A 169 -0.83 -6.31 -13.59
CA GLY A 169 -1.41 -5.04 -14.06
C GLY A 169 -2.89 -4.85 -13.73
N ILE A 170 -3.71 -5.89 -13.89
CA ILE A 170 -5.17 -5.84 -13.63
C ILE A 170 -5.44 -5.76 -12.13
N TYR A 171 -4.78 -6.61 -11.34
CA TYR A 171 -4.92 -6.62 -9.88
C TYR A 171 -4.47 -5.28 -9.27
N ASN A 172 -3.27 -4.79 -9.65
CA ASN A 172 -2.76 -3.48 -9.24
C ASN A 172 -3.80 -2.39 -9.54
N SER A 173 -4.31 -2.35 -10.77
CA SER A 173 -5.32 -1.37 -11.20
C SER A 173 -6.58 -1.45 -10.35
N SER A 174 -7.10 -2.67 -10.09
CA SER A 174 -8.28 -2.86 -9.25
C SER A 174 -8.07 -2.35 -7.82
N LYS A 175 -6.89 -2.57 -7.22
CA LYS A 175 -6.58 -2.14 -5.85
C LYS A 175 -6.27 -0.64 -5.75
N HIS A 176 -5.73 -0.02 -6.79
CA HIS A 176 -5.64 1.45 -6.90
C HIS A 176 -7.04 2.07 -7.03
N ALA A 177 -7.93 1.47 -7.82
CA ALA A 177 -9.29 1.96 -8.03
C ALA A 177 -10.09 2.02 -6.71
N ILE A 178 -9.95 1.01 -5.84
CA ILE A 178 -10.53 1.03 -4.48
C ILE A 178 -10.07 2.27 -3.69
N LEU A 179 -8.78 2.65 -3.78
CA LEU A 179 -8.28 3.83 -3.05
C LEU A 179 -8.80 5.14 -3.64
N GLY A 180 -9.12 5.18 -4.94
CA GLY A 180 -9.80 6.32 -5.56
C GLY A 180 -11.22 6.45 -5.03
N LEU A 181 -11.99 5.36 -5.10
CA LEU A 181 -13.37 5.29 -4.63
C LEU A 181 -13.50 5.65 -3.14
N MET A 182 -12.69 5.03 -2.30
CA MET A 182 -12.67 5.29 -0.85
C MET A 182 -12.47 6.77 -0.52
N ARG A 183 -11.58 7.47 -1.24
CA ARG A 183 -11.34 8.90 -1.01
C ARG A 183 -12.55 9.75 -1.40
N SER A 184 -13.19 9.43 -2.52
CA SER A 184 -14.42 10.09 -2.94
C SER A 184 -15.53 9.91 -1.91
N ASP A 185 -15.80 8.68 -1.49
CA ASP A 185 -16.87 8.39 -0.54
C ASP A 185 -16.58 8.94 0.87
N ALA A 186 -15.31 8.95 1.29
CA ALA A 186 -14.90 9.60 2.52
C ALA A 186 -15.24 11.10 2.53
N LEU A 187 -15.06 11.80 1.40
CA LEU A 187 -15.37 13.22 1.28
C LEU A 187 -16.89 13.47 1.19
N ASP A 188 -17.59 12.69 0.38
CA ASP A 188 -19.00 12.88 0.07
C ASP A 188 -19.93 12.54 1.26
N TYR A 189 -19.48 11.67 2.16
CA TYR A 189 -20.31 11.17 3.26
C TYR A 189 -19.82 11.55 4.66
N ALA A 190 -18.65 12.20 4.82
CA ALA A 190 -18.14 12.65 6.12
C ALA A 190 -19.16 13.51 6.90
N ARG A 191 -19.77 14.51 6.23
CA ARG A 191 -20.78 15.39 6.86
C ARG A 191 -22.11 14.67 7.16
N LYS A 192 -22.33 13.50 6.58
CA LYS A 192 -23.49 12.63 6.85
C LYS A 192 -23.22 11.68 8.02
N GLY A 193 -22.04 11.76 8.65
CA GLY A 193 -21.66 10.94 9.79
C GLY A 193 -21.24 9.52 9.40
N ILE A 194 -20.74 9.33 8.18
CA ILE A 194 -20.21 8.04 7.72
C ILE A 194 -18.71 8.22 7.43
N ARG A 195 -17.91 7.28 7.91
CA ARG A 195 -16.46 7.24 7.64
C ARG A 195 -16.16 6.13 6.65
N VAL A 196 -15.27 6.41 5.70
CA VAL A 196 -14.84 5.43 4.71
C VAL A 196 -13.32 5.40 4.71
N ASN A 197 -12.73 4.23 4.92
CA ASN A 197 -11.28 4.04 4.96
C ASN A 197 -10.92 2.74 4.24
N ALA A 198 -9.63 2.52 4.03
CA ALA A 198 -9.11 1.26 3.52
C ALA A 198 -7.99 0.72 4.41
N VAL A 199 -7.88 -0.60 4.47
CA VAL A 199 -6.64 -1.27 4.89
C VAL A 199 -5.92 -1.77 3.63
N CYS A 200 -4.59 -1.72 3.66
CA CYS A 200 -3.71 -2.13 2.57
C CYS A 200 -2.77 -3.22 3.06
N PRO A 201 -3.23 -4.48 3.13
CA PRO A 201 -2.39 -5.57 3.58
C PRO A 201 -1.22 -5.83 2.63
N GLY A 202 -0.09 -6.20 3.21
CA GLY A 202 1.01 -6.83 2.50
C GLY A 202 0.73 -8.31 2.23
N PHE A 203 1.74 -9.14 2.39
CA PHE A 203 1.60 -10.59 2.23
C PHE A 203 1.06 -11.21 3.52
N ILE A 204 -0.05 -11.95 3.41
CA ILE A 204 -0.76 -12.55 4.54
C ILE A 204 -0.48 -14.05 4.57
N ASP A 205 -0.17 -14.59 5.73
CA ASP A 205 -0.07 -16.02 5.97
C ASP A 205 -1.48 -16.60 6.07
N THR A 206 -1.95 -17.22 4.98
CA THR A 206 -3.21 -17.94 5.00
C THR A 206 -2.96 -19.43 5.19
N PRO A 207 -3.80 -20.16 5.94
CA PRO A 207 -3.64 -21.61 6.16
C PRO A 207 -3.59 -22.46 4.88
N LEU A 208 -3.91 -21.87 3.72
CA LEU A 208 -3.88 -22.48 2.40
C LEU A 208 -2.55 -22.29 1.64
N LEU A 209 -1.59 -21.56 2.21
CA LEU A 209 -0.25 -21.46 1.65
C LEU A 209 0.46 -22.81 1.81
N LEU A 210 0.56 -23.54 0.71
CA LEU A 210 1.41 -24.72 0.61
C LEU A 210 2.86 -24.35 0.92
N GLU A 211 3.61 -25.27 1.51
CA GLU A 211 5.00 -25.05 1.91
C GLU A 211 5.89 -24.67 0.70
N GLU A 212 5.54 -25.18 -0.49
CA GLU A 212 6.12 -24.82 -1.77
C GLU A 212 5.88 -23.36 -2.14
N THR A 213 4.67 -22.84 -1.89
CA THR A 213 4.34 -21.43 -2.08
C THR A 213 5.08 -20.56 -1.07
N ARG A 214 5.21 -21.00 0.19
CA ARG A 214 5.99 -20.30 1.21
C ARG A 214 7.47 -20.21 0.83
N LYS A 215 8.05 -21.27 0.26
CA LYS A 215 9.42 -21.25 -0.29
C LYS A 215 9.57 -20.31 -1.48
N ALA A 216 8.59 -20.29 -2.39
CA ALA A 216 8.58 -19.36 -3.53
C ALA A 216 8.48 -17.88 -3.08
N LEU A 217 7.82 -17.63 -1.95
CA LEU A 217 7.68 -16.31 -1.35
C LEU A 217 8.86 -15.89 -0.47
N ARG A 218 9.85 -16.76 -0.24
CA ARG A 218 10.94 -16.48 0.71
C ARG A 218 11.71 -15.20 0.38
N THR A 219 12.03 -14.99 -0.89
CA THR A 219 12.68 -13.75 -1.37
C THR A 219 11.81 -12.51 -1.20
N THR A 220 10.48 -12.66 -1.20
CA THR A 220 9.54 -11.58 -0.89
C THR A 220 9.46 -11.34 0.62
N ILE A 221 9.44 -12.40 1.44
CA ILE A 221 9.46 -12.31 2.91
C ILE A 221 10.72 -11.61 3.39
N ASP A 222 11.88 -11.92 2.82
CA ASP A 222 13.17 -11.28 3.15
C ASP A 222 13.18 -9.78 2.85
N ARG A 223 12.27 -9.28 2.00
CA ARG A 223 12.10 -7.85 1.69
C ARG A 223 11.12 -7.14 2.64
N ILE A 224 10.40 -7.88 3.48
CA ILE A 224 9.53 -7.29 4.51
C ILE A 224 10.42 -6.96 5.71
N PRO A 225 10.51 -5.70 6.16
CA PRO A 225 11.35 -5.34 7.31
C PRO A 225 11.08 -6.12 8.59
N GLN A 226 9.82 -6.48 8.86
CA GLN A 226 9.48 -7.37 9.98
C GLN A 226 9.86 -8.85 9.79
N GLY A 227 10.35 -9.24 8.61
CA GLY A 227 10.89 -10.56 8.31
C GLY A 227 9.87 -11.70 8.29
N ARG A 228 8.56 -11.40 8.21
CA ARG A 228 7.49 -12.39 8.21
C ARG A 228 6.26 -11.93 7.46
N LEU A 229 5.41 -12.90 7.14
CA LEU A 229 4.05 -12.65 6.66
C LEU A 229 3.16 -12.14 7.82
N ALA A 230 2.16 -11.33 7.49
CA ALA A 230 1.14 -10.89 8.45
C ALA A 230 0.14 -12.01 8.70
N LEU A 231 -0.37 -12.15 9.92
CA LEU A 231 -1.48 -13.04 10.21
C LEU A 231 -2.81 -12.37 9.80
N PRO A 232 -3.84 -13.14 9.41
CA PRO A 232 -5.17 -12.60 9.12
C PRO A 232 -5.74 -11.78 10.29
N GLU A 233 -5.43 -12.18 11.52
CA GLU A 233 -5.84 -11.51 12.76
C GLU A 233 -5.24 -10.11 12.89
N GLU A 234 -4.01 -9.88 12.39
CA GLU A 234 -3.36 -8.56 12.44
C GLU A 234 -4.02 -7.56 11.47
N VAL A 235 -4.48 -8.07 10.32
CA VAL A 235 -5.29 -7.29 9.38
C VAL A 235 -6.66 -7.00 9.99
N ALA A 236 -7.30 -8.01 10.59
CA ALA A 236 -8.59 -7.86 11.27
C ALA A 236 -8.52 -6.85 12.43
N ASP A 237 -7.46 -6.84 13.22
CA ASP A 237 -7.26 -5.87 14.31
C ASP A 237 -7.18 -4.44 13.77
N SER A 238 -6.52 -4.24 12.62
CA SER A 238 -6.43 -2.94 11.93
C SER A 238 -7.79 -2.50 11.38
N ILE A 239 -8.57 -3.44 10.83
CA ILE A 239 -9.95 -3.19 10.38
C ILE A 239 -10.82 -2.77 11.57
N CYS A 240 -10.78 -3.50 12.68
CA CYS A 240 -11.55 -3.20 13.88
C CYS A 240 -11.17 -1.84 14.47
N PHE A 241 -9.89 -1.47 14.49
CA PHE A 241 -9.45 -0.14 14.91
C PHE A 241 -10.09 0.96 14.04
N LEU A 242 -9.96 0.87 12.71
CA LEU A 242 -10.52 1.87 11.81
C LEU A 242 -12.05 1.91 11.84
N ALA A 243 -12.72 0.78 12.12
CA ALA A 243 -14.16 0.74 12.31
C ALA A 243 -14.59 1.37 13.64
N SER A 244 -13.76 1.29 14.69
CA SER A 244 -14.12 1.71 16.06
C SER A 244 -14.25 3.22 16.26
N GLY A 245 -14.87 3.59 17.38
CA GLY A 245 -14.95 4.98 17.84
C GLY A 245 -13.59 5.63 18.15
N LEU A 246 -12.53 4.82 18.36
CA LEU A 246 -11.16 5.34 18.53
C LEU A 246 -10.62 5.98 17.23
N ALA A 247 -11.18 5.61 16.09
CA ALA A 247 -10.90 6.18 14.77
C ALA A 247 -11.97 7.21 14.35
N SER A 248 -12.70 7.80 15.29
CA SER A 248 -13.82 8.73 15.03
C SER A 248 -13.44 9.98 14.23
N HIS A 249 -12.15 10.34 14.17
CA HIS A 249 -11.63 11.42 13.33
C HIS A 249 -10.75 10.95 12.17
N VAL A 250 -10.80 9.65 11.84
CA VAL A 250 -10.06 9.04 10.73
C VAL A 250 -11.04 8.67 9.62
N THR A 251 -10.95 9.38 8.50
CA THR A 251 -11.71 9.10 7.25
C THR A 251 -10.82 9.42 6.06
N GLY A 252 -10.96 8.68 4.95
CA GLY A 252 -10.14 8.87 3.76
C GLY A 252 -8.72 8.29 3.85
N VAL A 253 -8.41 7.55 4.92
CA VAL A 253 -7.09 6.92 5.08
C VAL A 253 -7.06 5.57 4.40
N ALA A 254 -5.96 5.29 3.71
CA ALA A 254 -5.55 3.94 3.41
C ALA A 254 -4.41 3.58 4.36
N LEU A 255 -4.56 2.50 5.13
CA LEU A 255 -3.62 2.12 6.19
C LEU A 255 -2.79 0.92 5.74
N PRO A 256 -1.48 1.05 5.50
CA PRO A 256 -0.61 -0.09 5.24
C PRO A 256 -0.55 -1.04 6.44
N VAL A 257 -0.77 -2.34 6.19
CA VAL A 257 -0.62 -3.43 7.17
C VAL A 257 0.34 -4.45 6.55
N ASP A 258 1.62 -4.10 6.49
CA ASP A 258 2.56 -4.73 5.55
C ASP A 258 3.95 -5.02 6.13
N GLY A 259 4.10 -4.91 7.44
CA GLY A 259 5.38 -5.13 8.12
C GLY A 259 6.49 -4.17 7.69
N GLY A 260 6.14 -2.98 7.18
CA GLY A 260 7.06 -1.97 6.69
C GLY A 260 7.45 -2.12 5.22
N PHE A 261 6.82 -3.03 4.47
CA PHE A 261 7.16 -3.31 3.07
C PHE A 261 7.13 -2.05 2.18
N THR A 262 6.13 -1.18 2.37
CA THR A 262 6.00 0.09 1.64
C THR A 262 6.80 1.25 2.24
N ALA A 263 7.28 1.12 3.48
CA ALA A 263 8.06 2.15 4.16
C ALA A 263 9.51 2.22 3.64
N VAL A 264 10.04 1.10 3.12
CA VAL A 264 11.35 1.08 2.47
C VAL A 264 11.23 1.86 1.17
N ARG A 265 11.81 3.07 1.12
CA ARG A 265 12.00 3.78 -0.16
C ARG A 265 12.72 2.81 -1.09
N HIS A 266 12.11 2.46 -2.23
CA HIS A 266 12.85 1.96 -3.38
C HIS A 266 13.76 3.07 -3.92
N CYS A 267 14.79 3.45 -3.16
CA CYS A 267 16.05 3.81 -3.78
C CYS A 267 16.63 2.48 -4.28
N MET A 268 16.08 1.97 -5.38
CA MET A 268 16.77 0.96 -6.19
C MET A 268 17.90 1.68 -6.94
N ALA A 269 18.90 2.16 -6.19
CA ALA A 269 20.24 1.80 -6.59
C ALA A 269 20.31 0.30 -6.34
N ALA A 270 20.41 -0.48 -7.41
CA ALA A 270 20.59 -1.91 -7.33
C ALA A 270 21.79 -2.22 -6.42
N ASN A 271 21.55 -2.53 -5.16
CA ASN A 271 22.53 -3.23 -4.33
C ASN A 271 22.52 -4.71 -4.75
N GLY A 272 22.83 -4.95 -6.01
CA GLY A 272 23.31 -6.23 -6.50
C GLY A 272 24.79 -6.35 -6.18
N TYR A 273 25.13 -6.45 -4.90
CA TYR A 273 26.46 -6.92 -4.49
C TYR A 273 26.42 -8.44 -4.50
N PHE A 274 26.74 -9.04 -5.64
CA PHE A 274 27.06 -10.46 -5.71
C PHE A 274 28.56 -10.62 -5.48
N MET A 275 28.95 -11.12 -4.31
CA MET A 275 30.31 -11.60 -4.08
C MET A 275 30.47 -12.92 -4.86
N LYS A 276 31.22 -12.89 -5.96
CA LYS A 276 31.68 -14.10 -6.66
C LYS A 276 33.20 -14.19 -6.50
N GLY A 277 33.64 -14.73 -5.36
CA GLY A 277 35.07 -14.77 -4.99
C GLY A 277 35.60 -13.45 -4.43
N ASN A 278 36.85 -13.11 -4.72
CA ASN A 278 37.56 -11.94 -4.18
C ASN A 278 37.44 -10.66 -5.04
N THR A 279 36.46 -10.59 -5.96
CA THR A 279 36.31 -9.48 -6.90
C THR A 279 34.98 -8.77 -6.68
N LEU A 280 35.02 -7.44 -6.55
CA LEU A 280 33.86 -6.57 -6.39
C LEU A 280 33.45 -6.02 -7.77
N GLU A 281 32.41 -6.57 -8.38
CA GLU A 281 31.87 -6.03 -9.64
C GLU A 281 30.89 -4.88 -9.35
N LEU A 282 31.28 -3.65 -9.71
CA LEU A 282 30.42 -2.48 -9.73
C LEU A 282 29.55 -2.53 -10.99
N ASN A 283 28.29 -2.90 -10.85
CA ASN A 283 27.32 -2.68 -11.91
C ASN A 283 27.03 -1.18 -12.01
N ALA A 284 27.53 -0.55 -13.06
CA ALA A 284 27.22 0.84 -13.39
C ALA A 284 25.70 1.02 -13.41
N ILE A 285 25.22 2.02 -12.66
CA ILE A 285 23.81 2.41 -12.61
C ILE A 285 23.45 2.97 -13.99
N THR A 286 22.78 2.16 -14.80
CA THR A 286 22.26 2.55 -16.11
C THR A 286 21.03 3.47 -15.93
N LEU A 287 21.23 4.78 -15.98
CA LEU A 287 20.20 5.69 -16.48
C LEU A 287 20.21 5.55 -18.02
N MET A 288 19.21 4.88 -18.59
CA MET A 288 19.15 4.54 -20.03
C MET A 288 19.16 5.76 -20.98
N PRO A 289 19.45 5.61 -22.29
CA PRO A 289 20.10 4.48 -22.99
C PRO A 289 21.22 4.95 -23.96
N THR A 290 22.39 4.29 -23.92
CA THR A 290 23.17 4.04 -25.15
C THR A 290 24.05 2.81 -24.94
N ARG A 291 23.89 1.84 -25.86
CA ARG A 291 24.70 0.62 -26.09
C ARG A 291 25.90 0.41 -25.15
N VAL A 292 25.84 -0.64 -24.35
CA VAL A 292 27.01 -1.22 -23.67
C VAL A 292 27.62 -2.29 -24.59
N LEU A 293 28.83 -2.08 -25.07
CA LEU A 293 29.72 -3.14 -25.56
C LEU A 293 30.59 -3.62 -24.39
N PRO A 294 30.85 -4.93 -24.23
CA PRO A 294 31.66 -5.41 -23.11
C PRO A 294 33.15 -5.23 -23.44
N PHE A 295 33.93 -4.65 -22.53
CA PHE A 295 35.39 -4.66 -22.59
C PHE A 295 35.97 -4.90 -21.18
N ASN A 296 36.88 -5.87 -21.07
CA ASN A 296 37.65 -6.22 -19.88
C ASN A 296 39.08 -5.74 -20.06
N LEU A 297 39.60 -4.87 -19.19
CA LEU A 297 41.06 -4.63 -19.06
C LEU A 297 41.44 -4.25 -17.61
N PRO A 298 42.66 -4.61 -17.15
CA PRO A 298 43.09 -4.50 -15.76
C PRO A 298 43.60 -3.09 -15.40
N LEU A 299 43.45 -2.74 -14.12
CA LEU A 299 43.89 -1.47 -13.54
C LEU A 299 45.39 -1.52 -13.16
N GLU A 300 46.20 -0.61 -13.69
CA GLU A 300 47.42 -0.15 -13.02
C GLU A 300 47.52 1.39 -13.01
N GLU A 301 47.72 1.88 -11.79
CA GLU A 301 48.41 3.07 -11.27
C GLU A 301 48.23 4.49 -11.86
N HIS A 302 47.72 5.36 -10.97
CA HIS A 302 47.97 6.79 -10.76
C HIS A 302 47.89 7.78 -11.94
N ILE A 303 46.90 8.68 -11.90
CA ILE A 303 46.83 9.90 -12.73
C ILE A 303 46.54 11.12 -11.83
N GLU A 304 47.45 12.09 -11.82
CA GLU A 304 47.21 13.46 -11.32
C GLU A 304 46.54 14.29 -12.43
N LEU A 305 45.49 15.05 -12.10
CA LEU A 305 44.74 15.88 -13.07
C LEU A 305 44.80 17.38 -12.71
N PRO A 306 45.13 18.28 -13.66
CA PRO A 306 45.08 19.72 -13.46
C PRO A 306 43.64 20.26 -13.65
N ILE A 307 43.26 21.25 -12.85
CA ILE A 307 41.94 21.90 -12.89
C ILE A 307 42.00 23.10 -13.85
N TYR A 308 41.11 23.15 -14.86
CA TYR A 308 40.88 24.32 -15.71
C TYR A 308 39.52 24.95 -15.39
N ALA A 309 39.50 26.26 -15.14
CA ALA A 309 38.29 27.07 -14.97
C ALA A 309 37.78 27.59 -16.33
N PRO A 310 36.46 27.84 -16.49
CA PRO A 310 35.87 28.21 -17.77
C PRO A 310 36.17 29.65 -18.14
N ALA A 311 36.49 29.85 -19.42
CA ALA A 311 36.89 31.10 -20.01
C ALA A 311 35.68 32.05 -20.23
N SER A 312 35.74 33.21 -19.60
CA SER A 312 35.18 34.44 -20.16
C SER A 312 36.10 35.59 -19.77
N GLU A 313 36.73 36.19 -20.79
CA GLU A 313 37.57 37.40 -20.75
C GLU A 313 38.96 37.28 -20.11
N VAL A 314 39.94 36.73 -20.85
CA VAL A 314 41.36 37.15 -20.72
C VAL A 314 42.06 36.99 -22.08
N GLU A 315 42.46 38.12 -22.67
CA GLU A 315 43.44 38.20 -23.76
C GLU A 315 44.82 37.70 -23.32
N GLN A 316 45.62 37.25 -24.30
CA GLN A 316 46.98 36.72 -24.17
C GLN A 316 47.84 37.39 -23.08
N GLY A 317 48.36 36.61 -22.14
CA GLY A 317 49.46 37.03 -21.27
C GLY A 317 49.58 36.24 -19.96
N GLU A 318 50.66 35.44 -19.87
CA GLU A 318 51.37 34.96 -18.67
C GLU A 318 50.61 34.38 -17.45
N SER A 319 51.09 33.21 -17.03
CA SER A 319 50.69 32.46 -15.82
C SER A 319 50.87 33.28 -14.53
N SER A 320 49.81 33.39 -13.72
CA SER A 320 49.93 33.82 -12.32
C SER A 320 48.99 33.03 -11.40
N ASN A 321 49.56 32.43 -10.36
CA ASN A 321 48.87 31.74 -9.27
C ASN A 321 47.99 32.71 -8.47
N VAL A 322 46.70 32.38 -8.25
CA VAL A 322 45.82 33.12 -7.35
C VAL A 322 45.60 32.30 -6.08
N VAL A 323 46.15 32.76 -4.95
CA VAL A 323 45.88 32.23 -3.61
C VAL A 323 44.80 33.09 -2.97
N VAL A 324 43.61 32.52 -2.69
CA VAL A 324 42.56 33.21 -1.93
C VAL A 324 42.60 32.73 -0.47
N SER A 325 43.05 33.61 0.43
CA SER A 325 42.99 33.41 1.88
C SER A 325 41.64 33.86 2.43
N CYS A 326 40.82 32.92 2.90
CA CYS A 326 39.52 33.22 3.51
C CYS A 326 39.64 33.24 5.04
N SER A 327 39.91 34.41 5.61
CA SER A 327 39.80 34.65 7.05
C SER A 327 38.54 35.48 7.33
N LYS A 328 37.63 34.90 8.14
CA LYS A 328 36.39 35.46 8.72
C LYS A 328 35.09 35.31 7.92
N PHE A 329 34.57 34.09 7.80
CA PHE A 329 33.13 33.83 7.88
C PHE A 329 32.92 32.43 8.50
N ARG A 330 32.14 32.35 9.59
CA ARG A 330 31.63 31.06 10.09
C ARG A 330 30.47 30.65 9.18
N ILE A 331 30.75 29.80 8.21
CA ILE A 331 29.71 29.15 7.39
C ILE A 331 29.28 27.90 8.16
N THR A 332 28.07 27.91 8.72
CA THR A 332 27.41 26.69 9.15
C THR A 332 26.84 26.02 7.91
N ILE A 333 27.49 24.96 7.42
CA ILE A 333 27.00 24.14 6.31
C ILE A 333 25.84 23.29 6.83
N ILE A 334 24.61 23.65 6.48
CA ILE A 334 23.45 22.77 6.61
C ILE A 334 23.35 22.00 5.30
N LEU A 335 23.58 20.68 5.37
CA LEU A 335 23.53 19.78 4.24
C LEU A 335 22.08 19.67 3.74
N ILE A 336 21.76 20.40 2.66
CA ILE A 336 20.48 20.26 1.95
C ILE A 336 20.81 19.66 0.57
N MET A 337 20.42 18.39 0.40
CA MET A 337 20.39 17.58 -0.83
C MET A 337 21.37 17.96 -1.96
N CYS A 338 22.51 17.28 -2.04
CA CYS A 338 23.36 17.31 -3.24
C CYS A 338 22.81 16.35 -4.30
N PHE A 339 22.50 16.86 -5.49
CA PHE A 339 22.38 16.04 -6.70
C PHE A 339 23.75 15.99 -7.38
N LEU A 340 24.39 14.82 -7.30
CA LEU A 340 25.64 14.56 -8.01
C LEU A 340 25.29 13.90 -9.34
N SER A 341 25.47 14.62 -10.45
CA SER A 341 25.31 14.07 -11.79
C SER A 341 26.69 13.85 -12.38
N VAL A 342 27.04 12.59 -12.64
CA VAL A 342 28.33 12.20 -13.23
C VAL A 342 28.10 11.83 -14.68
N PHE A 343 28.74 12.57 -15.60
CA PHE A 343 28.75 12.27 -17.02
C PHE A 343 30.12 11.74 -17.40
N VAL A 344 30.15 10.61 -18.10
CA VAL A 344 31.39 10.02 -18.60
C VAL A 344 31.35 10.08 -20.12
N VAL A 345 32.29 10.82 -20.71
CA VAL A 345 32.44 10.93 -22.16
C VAL A 345 33.77 10.28 -22.54
N ALA A 346 33.71 9.26 -23.39
CA ALA A 346 34.87 8.55 -23.89
C ALA A 346 35.18 8.99 -25.33
N PHE A 347 36.43 9.36 -25.58
CA PHE A 347 37.02 9.42 -26.91
C PHE A 347 38.09 8.34 -27.01
N ASP A 348 38.44 7.94 -28.23
CA ASP A 348 39.15 6.69 -28.58
C ASP A 348 40.37 6.31 -27.71
N ASN A 349 40.98 7.22 -26.94
CA ASN A 349 41.99 6.90 -25.91
C ASN A 349 41.93 7.76 -24.61
N ILE A 350 40.86 8.51 -24.33
CA ILE A 350 40.72 9.36 -23.13
C ILE A 350 39.29 9.28 -22.57
N ILE A 351 39.18 9.07 -21.25
CA ILE A 351 37.91 9.20 -20.51
C ILE A 351 37.88 10.56 -19.82
N VAL A 352 36.89 11.39 -20.14
CA VAL A 352 36.60 12.64 -19.44
C VAL A 352 35.41 12.41 -18.52
N VAL A 353 35.64 12.49 -17.22
CA VAL A 353 34.58 12.44 -16.20
C VAL A 353 34.20 13.87 -15.83
N ILE A 354 33.00 14.27 -16.23
CA ILE A 354 32.44 15.57 -15.89
C ILE A 354 31.52 15.37 -14.68
N VAL A 355 31.97 15.82 -13.53
CA VAL A 355 31.15 15.85 -12.30
C VAL A 355 30.49 17.21 -12.22
N ILE A 356 29.18 17.26 -12.47
CA ILE A 356 28.40 18.49 -12.27
C ILE A 356 27.79 18.41 -10.88
N LEU A 357 28.35 19.20 -9.97
CA LEU A 357 27.76 19.44 -8.66
C LEU A 357 26.81 20.63 -8.76
N ILE A 358 25.51 20.36 -8.85
CA ILE A 358 24.49 21.42 -8.79
C ILE A 358 24.25 21.70 -7.31
N ILE A 359 24.83 22.78 -6.81
CA ILE A 359 24.53 23.31 -5.48
C ILE A 359 23.44 24.37 -5.64
N THR A 360 22.21 24.05 -5.23
CA THR A 360 21.16 25.06 -5.09
C THR A 360 21.43 25.84 -3.80
N LEU A 361 21.98 27.04 -3.91
CA LEU A 361 22.16 27.96 -2.78
C LEU A 361 20.90 28.80 -2.61
N GLU A 362 20.09 28.53 -1.59
CA GLU A 362 19.10 29.49 -1.10
C GLU A 362 19.83 30.52 -0.21
N LEU A 363 20.03 31.73 -0.73
CA LEU A 363 20.54 32.84 0.04
C LEU A 363 19.42 33.46 0.87
N TYR A 364 19.39 33.18 2.17
CA TYR A 364 18.58 33.96 3.11
C TYR A 364 19.33 35.21 3.54
N SER A 365 18.78 36.39 3.20
CA SER A 365 19.18 37.64 3.85
C SER A 365 18.60 37.67 5.25
N LEU A 366 19.44 37.45 6.26
CA LEU A 366 19.12 37.85 7.63
C LEU A 366 19.47 39.33 7.75
N SER A 367 18.48 40.21 7.50
CA SER A 367 18.60 41.62 7.85
C SER A 367 18.57 41.76 9.37
N GLY A 368 19.75 42.02 9.95
CA GLY A 368 19.93 42.57 11.30
C GLY A 368 20.54 43.96 11.20
#